data_AF-A0A229RQB4-F1
#
_entry.id   AF-A0A229RQB4-F1
#
_cell.length_a   1.000
_cell.length_b   1.000
_cell.length_c   1.000
_cell.angle_alpha   90.00
_cell.angle_beta   90.00
_cell.angle_gamma   90.00
#
_symmetry.space_group_name_H-M   'P 1'
#
loop_
_entity.id
_entity.type
_entity.pdbx_description
1 polymer ?
#
loop_
_entity_poly.entity_id
_entity_poly.type
_entity_poly.pdbx_seq_one_letter_code
_entity_poly.pdbx_strand_id
1 'polypeptide(L)' 'MTTILLAGGPAALDPVRTLPEGDFPAQLSVDHGRWHEHFVRTDGHDVVRGSLVRVFRWSYRTAIAE' A
#
# COMPACT_ATOMS: atom_id res chain seq x y z
N MET A 1 2.83 13.98 7.02
CA MET A 1 2.52 12.91 6.05
C MET A 1 3.72 11.97 5.94
N THR A 2 3.52 10.66 5.79
CA THR A 2 4.60 9.65 5.73
C THR A 2 4.52 8.82 4.45
N THR A 3 5.66 8.60 3.78
CA THR A 3 5.73 7.83 2.53
C THR A 3 5.84 6.33 2.84
N ILE A 4 5.12 5.52 2.07
CA ILE A 4 5.11 4.06 2.13
C ILE A 4 5.29 3.47 0.73
N LEU A 5 5.71 2.21 0.69
CA LEU A 5 5.81 1.42 -0.53
C LEU A 5 4.80 0.26 -0.49
N LEU A 6 4.04 0.11 -1.57
CA LEU A 6 3.16 -1.02 -1.85
C LEU A 6 3.92 -2.01 -2.74
N ALA A 7 4.17 -3.21 -2.22
CA ALA A 7 4.92 -4.26 -2.89
C ALA A 7 3.97 -5.35 -3.42
N GLY A 8 4.07 -5.64 -4.72
CA GLY A 8 3.18 -6.58 -5.42
C GLY A 8 1.85 -5.94 -5.82
N GLY A 9 0.84 -6.78 -6.08
CA GLY A 9 -0.47 -6.30 -6.53
C GLY A 9 -0.49 -5.87 -8.00
N PRO A 10 -1.51 -5.09 -8.41
CA PRO A 10 -1.66 -4.68 -9.81
C PRO A 10 -0.54 -3.75 -10.26
N ALA A 11 0.10 -4.08 -11.39
CA ALA A 11 1.19 -3.27 -11.95
C ALA A 11 0.79 -1.84 -12.36
N ALA A 12 -0.51 -1.60 -12.57
CA ALA A 12 -1.05 -0.28 -12.91
C ALA A 12 -1.24 0.64 -11.70
N LEU A 13 -1.08 0.12 -10.48
CA LEU A 13 -1.26 0.88 -9.25
C LEU A 13 0.06 1.57 -8.86
N ASP A 14 0.00 2.87 -8.53
CA ASP A 14 1.20 3.58 -8.06
C ASP A 14 1.70 2.95 -6.74
N PRO A 15 2.93 2.38 -6.73
CA PRO A 15 3.44 1.68 -5.57
C PRO A 15 3.87 2.64 -4.46
N VAL A 16 4.04 3.93 -4.71
CA VAL A 16 4.46 4.90 -3.69
C VAL A 16 3.27 5.71 -3.24
N ARG A 17 2.93 5.61 -1.96
CA ARG A 17 1.79 6.34 -1.37
C ARG A 17 2.18 7.10 -0.13
N THR A 18 1.32 8.03 0.25
CA THR A 18 1.49 8.85 1.44
C THR A 18 0.32 8.65 2.37
N LEU A 19 0.61 8.40 3.65
CA LEU A 19 -0.39 8.31 4.72
C LEU A 19 -0.27 9.51 5.67
N PRO A 20 -1.34 9.83 6.42
CA PRO A 20 -1.24 10.74 7.56
C PRO A 20 -0.17 10.26 8.56
N GLU A 21 0.52 11.20 9.21
CA GLU A 21 1.47 10.84 10.26
C GLU A 21 0.73 10.22 11.46
N GLY A 22 1.29 9.14 12.00
CA GLY A 22 0.69 8.39 13.11
C GLY A 22 -0.36 7.36 12.69
N ASP A 23 -0.84 7.39 11.44
CA ASP A 23 -1.79 6.41 10.93
C ASP A 23 -1.06 5.32 10.13
N PHE A 24 -0.71 4.24 10.83
CA PHE A 24 -0.11 3.05 10.22
C PHE A 24 -0.96 1.83 10.54
N PRO A 25 -2.03 1.57 9.77
CA PRO A 25 -2.86 0.42 10.00
C PRO A 25 -2.10 -0.88 9.72
N ALA A 26 -2.58 -1.99 10.27
CA ALA A 26 -2.03 -3.31 9.96
C ALA A 26 -2.32 -3.73 8.51
N GLN A 27 -3.37 -3.18 7.91
CA GLN A 27 -3.79 -3.43 6.54
C GLN A 27 -4.25 -2.13 5.88
N LEU A 28 -3.92 -1.96 4.61
CA LEU A 28 -4.36 -0.88 3.75
C LEU A 28 -5.23 -1.45 2.63
N SER A 29 -6.35 -0.78 2.36
CA SER A 29 -7.18 -1.04 1.19
C SER A 29 -7.00 0.11 0.21
N VAL A 30 -6.74 -0.21 -1.06
CA VAL A 30 -6.58 0.78 -2.12
C VAL A 30 -7.55 0.47 -3.24
N ASP A 31 -8.37 1.46 -3.60
CA ASP A 31 -9.32 1.31 -4.70
C ASP A 31 -8.59 1.33 -6.04
N HIS A 32 -8.92 0.37 -6.89
CA HIS A 32 -8.33 0.21 -8.21
C HIS A 32 -9.33 -0.39 -9.21
N GLY A 33 -9.95 0.47 -10.01
CA GLY A 33 -11.05 0.08 -10.91
C GLY A 33 -12.25 -0.44 -10.11
N ARG A 34 -12.63 -1.69 -10.35
CA ARG A 34 -13.75 -2.36 -9.65
C ARG A 34 -13.33 -3.19 -8.42
N TRP A 35 -12.12 -2.95 -7.91
CA TRP A 35 -11.54 -3.75 -6.83
C TRP A 35 -11.01 -2.89 -5.69
N HIS A 36 -11.15 -3.40 -4.46
CA HIS A 36 -10.31 -3.01 -3.34
C HIS A 36 -9.10 -3.94 -3.30
N GLU A 37 -7.91 -3.38 -3.49
CA GLU A 37 -6.63 -4.10 -3.40
C GLU A 37 -6.12 -4.00 -1.96
N HIS A 38 -5.94 -5.14 -1.29
CA HIS A 38 -5.57 -5.21 0.12
C HIS A 38 -4.08 -5.48 0.29
N PHE A 39 -3.41 -4.66 1.09
CA PHE A 39 -1.99 -4.75 1.40
C PHE A 39 -1.79 -4.85 2.91
N VAL A 40 -0.94 -5.77 3.35
CA VAL A 40 -0.65 -6.00 4.77
C VAL A 40 0.68 -5.36 5.12
N ARG A 41 0.72 -4.66 6.26
CA ARG A 41 1.94 -4.06 6.80
C ARG A 41 2.97 -5.14 7.08
N THR A 42 4.20 -4.91 6.66
CA THR A 42 5.33 -5.78 6.98
C THR A 42 6.27 -5.09 7.96
N ASP A 43 7.16 -5.86 8.59
CA ASP A 43 8.30 -5.32 9.34
C ASP A 43 9.45 -4.85 8.40
N GLY A 44 9.25 -4.97 7.09
CA GLY A 44 10.22 -4.58 6.08
C GLY A 44 10.20 -3.09 5.76
N HIS A 45 11.37 -2.61 5.35
CA HIS A 45 11.56 -1.27 4.82
C HIS A 45 12.29 -1.36 3.48
N ASP A 46 12.07 -0.36 2.63
CA ASP A 46 12.76 -0.22 1.36
C ASP A 46 13.14 1.25 1.14
N VAL A 47 13.99 1.53 0.16
CA VAL A 47 14.45 2.87 -0.16
C VAL A 47 13.71 3.41 -1.38
N VAL A 48 12.89 4.43 -1.16
CA VAL A 48 12.22 5.17 -2.24
C VAL A 48 12.78 6.59 -2.28
N ARG A 49 13.34 6.97 -3.44
CA ARG A 49 13.98 8.30 -3.65
C ARG A 49 14.99 8.67 -2.55
N GLY A 50 15.77 7.69 -2.08
CA GLY A 50 16.78 7.88 -1.04
C GLY A 50 16.24 7.97 0.39
N SER A 51 14.93 7.79 0.60
CA SER A 51 14.33 7.72 1.94
C SER A 51 13.89 6.31 2.28
N LEU A 52 14.18 5.89 3.52
CA LEU A 52 13.72 4.60 4.05
C LEU A 52 12.22 4.69 4.35
N VAL A 53 11.43 3.86 3.67
CA VAL A 53 9.96 3.81 3.78
C VAL A 53 9.49 2.43 4.19
N ARG A 54 8.35 2.36 4.87
CA ARG A 54 7.75 1.07 5.25
C ARG A 54 7.13 0.38 4.03
N VAL A 55 7.20 -0.95 4.03
CA VAL A 55 6.63 -1.78 2.96
C VAL A 55 5.32 -2.41 3.42
N PHE A 56 4.30 -2.27 2.59
CA PHE A 56 3.04 -3.01 2.66
C PHE A 56 2.98 -3.99 1.50
N ARG A 57 2.75 -5.27 1.77
CA ARG A 57 2.75 -6.31 0.74
C ARG A 57 1.32 -6.65 0.34
N TRP A 58 1.06 -6.71 -0.95
CA TRP A 58 -0.23 -7.11 -1.48
C TRP A 58 -0.60 -8.52 -1.00
N SER A 59 -1.87 -8.71 -0.65
CA SER A 59 -2.39 -9.95 -0.10
C SER A 59 -3.53 -10.53 -0.95
N TYR A 60 -4.60 -9.77 -1.15
CA TYR A 60 -5.77 -10.18 -1.94
C TYR A 60 -6.54 -8.96 -2.45
N ARG A 61 -7.58 -9.21 -3.24
CA ARG A 61 -8.52 -8.17 -3.69
C ARG A 61 -9.97 -8.57 -3.45
N THR A 62 -10.83 -7.59 -3.25
CA THR A 62 -12.30 -7.77 -3.17
C THR A 62 -12.99 -6.89 -4.19
N ALA A 63 -14.13 -7.33 -4.74
CA ALA A 63 -14.89 -6.48 -5.66
C ALA A 63 -15.51 -5.30 -4.89
N ILE A 64 -15.53 -4.12 -5.51
CA ILE A 64 -16.34 -3.00 -5.05
C ILE A 64 -17.77 -3.33 -5.49
N ALA A 65 -18.69 -3.47 -4.54
CA ALA A 65 -20.10 -3.66 -4.87
C ALA A 65 -20.67 -2.31 -5.35
N GLU A 66 -21.32 -2.33 -6.52
CA GLU A 66 -22.06 -1.19 -7.10
C GLU A 66 -23.36 -0.87 -6.34
#